data_AF-A0A928CD69-F1
#
_entry.id   AF-A0A928CD69-F1
#
_cell.length_a   1.000
_cell.length_b   1.000
_cell.length_c   1.000
_cell.angle_alpha   90.00
_cell.angle_beta   90.00
_cell.angle_gamma   90.00
#
_symmetry.space_group_name_H-M   'P 1'
#
loop_
_entity.id
_entity.type
_entity.pdbx_description
1 polymer ?
#
loop_
_entity_poly.entity_id
_entity_poly.type
_entity_poly.pdbx_seq_one_letter_code
_entity_poly.pdbx_strand_id
1 'polypeptide(L)'
;MKSLKDYITNFNIIDDTLNNERMLTEMAAIGNINSKLCIYVRMNDPGKIPHFHIVDQSTLGLVFHTCVKIKVAEYFHHTGKEDVLNSSQRRDLVKFLNGKDKWGESNWKVLIKEWDRNNSDVEIDIETSMPDYRNLK
;
A
#
# COMPACT_ATOMS: atom_id res chain seq x y z
N MET A 1 -14.74 -34.30 24.13
CA MET A 1 -13.92 -33.29 24.85
C MET A 1 -12.93 -32.74 23.83
N LYS A 2 -13.01 -31.45 23.45
CA LYS A 2 -12.03 -30.86 22.50
C LYS A 2 -10.65 -30.84 23.14
N SER A 3 -9.62 -31.23 22.39
CA SER A 3 -8.25 -31.31 22.90
C SER A 3 -7.64 -29.91 23.01
N LEU A 4 -6.62 -29.75 23.86
CA LEU A 4 -5.88 -28.49 23.99
C LEU A 4 -5.27 -28.03 22.65
N LYS A 5 -4.92 -28.98 21.76
CA LYS A 5 -4.45 -28.70 20.40
C LYS A 5 -5.53 -28.06 19.52
N ASP A 6 -6.80 -28.47 19.68
CA ASP A 6 -7.92 -27.88 18.95
C ASP A 6 -8.18 -26.43 19.38
N TYR A 7 -7.89 -26.08 20.64
CA TYR A 7 -8.00 -24.70 21.12
C TYR A 7 -6.86 -23.81 20.59
N ILE A 8 -5.62 -24.29 20.63
CA ILE A 8 -4.45 -23.55 20.12
C ILE A 8 -4.57 -23.29 18.61
N THR A 9 -5.04 -24.30 17.86
CA THR A 9 -5.23 -24.17 16.41
C THR A 9 -6.32 -23.15 16.08
N ASN A 10 -7.44 -23.18 16.81
CA ASN A 10 -8.51 -22.19 16.62
C ASN A 10 -8.07 -20.77 17.03
N PHE A 11 -7.25 -20.61 18.08
CA PHE A 11 -6.77 -19.29 18.50
C PHE A 11 -5.89 -18.62 17.44
N ASN A 12 -4.97 -19.38 16.82
CA ASN A 12 -4.11 -18.86 15.76
C ASN A 12 -4.90 -18.53 14.47
N ILE A 13 -5.90 -19.35 14.12
CA ILE A 13 -6.77 -19.09 12.96
C ILE A 13 -7.60 -17.81 13.16
N ILE A 14 -8.06 -17.56 14.39
CA ILE A 14 -8.85 -16.37 14.75
C ILE A 14 -7.99 -15.11 14.69
N ASP A 15 -6.72 -15.16 15.11
CA ASP A 15 -5.80 -14.01 15.06
C ASP A 15 -5.44 -13.62 13.61
N ASP A 16 -5.18 -14.60 12.74
CA ASP A 16 -4.92 -14.35 11.32
C ASP A 16 -6.15 -13.80 10.59
N THR A 17 -7.36 -14.27 10.91
CA THR A 17 -8.60 -13.76 10.30
C THR A 17 -8.97 -12.36 10.78
N LEU A 18 -8.80 -12.06 12.08
CA LEU A 18 -9.00 -10.71 12.63
C LEU A 18 -7.97 -9.70 12.11
N ASN A 19 -6.71 -10.10 11.91
CA ASN A 19 -5.70 -9.22 11.30
C ASN A 19 -5.99 -8.94 9.82
N ASN A 20 -6.50 -9.93 9.08
CA ASN A 20 -6.88 -9.75 7.68
C ASN A 20 -8.11 -8.86 7.49
N GLU A 21 -9.13 -8.95 8.36
CA GLU A 21 -10.27 -8.02 8.32
C GLU A 21 -9.89 -6.58 8.71
N ARG A 22 -8.93 -6.39 9.63
CA ARG A 22 -8.42 -5.06 10.02
C ARG A 22 -7.60 -4.38 8.93
N MET A 23 -6.91 -5.13 8.06
CA MET A 23 -6.19 -4.57 6.92
C MET A 23 -7.14 -3.84 5.94
N LEU A 24 -8.42 -4.25 5.86
CA LEU A 24 -9.38 -3.73 4.90
C LEU A 24 -10.06 -2.41 5.32
N THR A 25 -10.17 -2.15 6.62
CA THR A 25 -10.88 -0.96 7.14
C THR A 25 -9.98 0.26 7.29
N GLU A 26 -8.67 0.09 7.19
CA GLU A 26 -7.67 1.14 7.43
C GLU A 26 -7.02 1.67 6.15
N MET A 27 -7.52 1.36 4.95
CA MET A 27 -6.83 1.72 3.69
C MET A 27 -7.70 2.55 2.73
N ALA A 28 -7.19 3.71 2.34
CA ALA A 28 -7.77 4.54 1.28
C ALA A 28 -7.22 4.08 -0.10
N ALA A 29 -8.13 3.64 -0.98
CA ALA A 29 -7.77 3.21 -2.33
C ALA A 29 -7.46 4.41 -3.23
N ILE A 30 -6.31 4.38 -3.90
CA ILE A 30 -5.93 5.41 -4.90
C ILE A 30 -6.31 4.97 -6.30
N GLY A 31 -6.10 3.68 -6.62
CA GLY A 31 -6.55 3.10 -7.88
C GLY A 31 -5.67 1.98 -8.40
N ASN A 32 -6.11 1.40 -9.52
CA ASN A 32 -5.48 0.24 -10.12
C ASN A 32 -4.35 0.67 -11.08
N ILE A 33 -3.15 0.14 -10.84
CA ILE A 33 -1.97 0.31 -11.72
C ILE A 33 -2.19 -0.47 -13.02
N ASN A 34 -2.74 -1.67 -12.91
CA ASN A 34 -3.10 -2.56 -14.01
C ASN A 34 -4.21 -3.53 -13.53
N SER A 35 -4.51 -4.58 -14.31
CA SER A 35 -5.55 -5.56 -13.96
C SER A 35 -5.27 -6.42 -12.72
N LYS A 36 -4.06 -6.32 -12.14
CA LYS A 36 -3.63 -7.15 -11.00
C LYS A 36 -3.26 -6.34 -9.77
N LEU A 37 -2.71 -5.13 -9.92
CA LEU A 37 -2.15 -4.36 -8.81
C LEU A 37 -2.93 -3.08 -8.53
N CYS A 38 -3.11 -2.76 -7.26
CA CYS A 38 -3.78 -1.55 -6.77
C CYS A 38 -2.92 -0.81 -5.74
N ILE A 39 -3.04 0.52 -5.70
CA ILE A 39 -2.38 1.39 -4.74
C ILE A 39 -3.32 1.77 -3.61
N TYR A 40 -2.81 1.71 -2.39
CA TYR A 40 -3.50 2.14 -1.18
C TYR A 40 -2.61 2.99 -0.29
N VAL A 41 -3.24 3.87 0.48
CA VAL A 41 -2.64 4.59 1.61
C VAL A 41 -3.24 4.05 2.89
N ARG A 42 -2.40 3.73 3.88
CA ARG A 42 -2.88 3.30 5.21
C ARG A 42 -3.25 4.52 6.05
N MET A 43 -4.33 4.41 6.81
CA MET A 43 -4.83 5.37 7.78
C MET A 43 -4.18 5.14 9.14
N ASN A 44 -3.82 6.24 9.82
CA ASN A 44 -3.14 6.24 11.12
C ASN A 44 -1.88 5.36 11.12
N ASP A 45 -1.04 5.51 10.10
CA ASP A 45 0.17 4.71 9.94
C ASP A 45 1.12 4.90 11.14
N PRO A 46 1.45 3.82 11.89
CA PRO A 46 2.29 3.92 13.08
C PRO A 46 3.77 4.18 12.75
N GLY A 47 4.18 3.92 11.51
CA GLY A 47 5.56 4.04 11.06
C GLY A 47 6.00 5.48 10.86
N LYS A 48 5.07 6.43 10.68
CA LYS A 48 5.33 7.87 10.47
C LYS A 48 6.32 8.16 9.33
N ILE A 49 6.51 7.21 8.43
CA ILE A 49 7.35 7.34 7.24
C ILE A 49 6.40 7.37 6.05
N PRO A 50 6.35 8.46 5.28
CA PRO A 50 5.50 8.54 4.09
C PRO A 50 5.74 7.44 3.07
N HIS A 51 4.78 6.54 2.93
CA HIS A 51 4.81 5.43 1.97
C HIS A 51 3.41 5.08 1.48
N PHE A 52 3.32 4.32 0.40
CA PHE A 52 2.08 3.74 -0.09
C PHE A 52 2.23 2.26 -0.33
N HIS A 53 1.13 1.54 -0.23
CA HIS A 53 1.07 0.11 -0.45
C HIS A 53 0.71 -0.20 -1.89
N ILE A 54 1.32 -1.26 -2.43
CA ILE A 54 0.93 -1.87 -3.69
C ILE A 54 0.61 -3.32 -3.40
N VAL A 55 -0.62 -3.73 -3.72
CA VAL A 55 -1.12 -5.07 -3.43
C VAL A 55 -1.70 -5.73 -4.66
N ASP A 56 -1.71 -7.06 -4.70
CA ASP A 56 -2.57 -7.76 -5.63
C ASP A 56 -4.05 -7.54 -5.29
N GLN A 57 -4.86 -7.21 -6.28
CA GLN A 57 -6.27 -6.90 -6.09
C GLN A 57 -7.09 -8.16 -5.75
N SER A 58 -6.66 -9.34 -6.24
CA SER A 58 -7.40 -10.60 -6.07
C SER A 58 -7.47 -11.07 -4.63
N THR A 59 -6.41 -10.82 -3.85
CA THR A 59 -6.27 -11.29 -2.48
C THR A 59 -5.95 -10.18 -1.50
N LEU A 60 -5.90 -8.93 -1.99
CA LEU A 60 -5.70 -7.72 -1.19
C LEU A 60 -4.40 -7.75 -0.38
N GLY A 61 -3.34 -8.30 -0.98
CA GLY A 61 -2.00 -8.30 -0.39
C GLY A 61 -1.56 -9.65 0.17
N LEU A 62 -2.39 -10.69 0.13
CA LEU A 62 -1.97 -12.01 0.61
C LEU A 62 -0.97 -12.69 -0.33
N VAL A 63 -0.98 -12.37 -1.63
CA VAL A 63 -0.09 -12.98 -2.63
C VAL A 63 1.03 -12.03 -3.04
N PHE A 64 0.72 -10.74 -3.14
CA PHE A 64 1.72 -9.71 -3.43
C PHE A 64 1.44 -8.48 -2.58
N HIS A 65 2.41 -8.08 -1.77
CA HIS A 65 2.34 -6.83 -1.00
C HIS A 65 3.72 -6.20 -0.90
N THR A 66 3.84 -4.96 -1.35
CA THR A 66 5.02 -4.15 -1.11
C THR A 66 4.64 -2.74 -0.71
N CYS A 67 5.61 -2.00 -0.17
CA CYS A 67 5.46 -0.61 0.19
C CYS A 67 6.56 0.22 -0.49
N VAL A 68 6.20 1.42 -0.95
CA VAL A 68 7.13 2.34 -1.61
C VAL A 68 7.08 3.69 -0.91
N LYS A 69 8.25 4.24 -0.58
CA LYS A 69 8.34 5.57 0.05
C LYS A 69 7.88 6.65 -0.92
N ILE A 70 7.17 7.65 -0.43
CA ILE A 70 6.64 8.75 -1.26
C ILE A 70 7.78 9.72 -1.66
N LYS A 71 8.70 10.04 -0.74
CA LYS A 71 9.71 11.10 -0.98
C LYS A 71 10.96 10.61 -1.73
N VAL A 72 11.13 9.30 -1.91
CA VAL A 72 12.32 8.71 -2.56
C VAL A 72 11.93 7.39 -3.23
N ALA A 73 12.59 7.05 -4.34
CA ALA A 73 12.37 5.79 -5.06
C ALA A 73 13.02 4.59 -4.34
N GLU A 74 12.53 4.28 -3.14
CA GLU A 74 12.97 3.15 -2.32
C GLU A 74 11.78 2.34 -1.83
N TYR A 75 11.98 1.04 -1.70
CA TYR A 75 11.05 0.19 -0.97
C TYR A 75 11.05 0.52 0.53
N PHE A 76 9.90 0.32 1.16
CA PHE A 76 9.73 0.38 2.61
C PHE A 76 9.37 -1.01 3.14
N HIS A 77 10.34 -1.92 3.15
CA HIS A 77 10.12 -3.29 3.59
C HIS A 77 9.90 -3.38 5.10
N HIS A 78 8.87 -4.11 5.48
CA HIS A 78 8.61 -4.58 6.83
C HIS A 78 7.80 -5.87 6.76
N THR A 79 7.69 -6.59 7.88
CA THR A 79 7.16 -7.97 7.93
C THR A 79 5.90 -8.16 7.10
N GLY A 80 6.00 -9.02 6.07
CA GLY A 80 4.93 -9.42 5.17
C GLY A 80 4.68 -8.43 4.02
N LYS A 81 5.59 -7.49 3.74
CA LYS A 81 5.55 -6.50 2.65
C LYS A 81 6.89 -6.35 1.93
N GLU A 82 7.57 -7.46 1.67
CA GLU A 82 8.93 -7.51 1.10
C GLU A 82 8.96 -7.79 -0.41
N ASP A 83 7.80 -7.86 -1.07
CA ASP A 83 7.76 -8.13 -2.51
C ASP A 83 8.38 -7.00 -3.33
N VAL A 84 8.80 -7.32 -4.56
CA VAL A 84 9.49 -6.38 -5.46
C VAL A 84 8.76 -6.31 -6.80
N LEU A 85 8.49 -5.08 -7.25
CA LEU A 85 7.97 -4.83 -8.60
C LEU A 85 9.03 -5.16 -9.66
N ASN A 86 8.63 -5.94 -10.66
CA ASN A 86 9.42 -6.13 -11.87
C ASN A 86 9.41 -4.86 -12.77
N SER A 87 10.30 -4.83 -13.77
CA SER A 87 10.48 -3.67 -14.65
C SER A 87 9.20 -3.24 -15.38
N SER A 88 8.29 -4.16 -15.69
CA SER A 88 7.00 -3.79 -16.31
C SER A 88 6.07 -3.12 -15.32
N GLN A 89 5.93 -3.69 -14.13
CA GLN A 89 5.09 -3.14 -13.07
C GLN A 89 5.57 -1.74 -12.64
N ARG A 90 6.88 -1.50 -12.62
CA ARG A 90 7.45 -0.17 -12.34
C ARG A 90 7.07 0.87 -13.41
N ARG A 91 7.04 0.48 -14.69
CA ARG A 91 6.57 1.35 -15.77
C ARG A 91 5.08 1.64 -15.64
N ASP A 92 4.28 0.64 -15.33
CA ASP A 92 2.85 0.80 -15.12
C ASP A 92 2.57 1.74 -13.94
N LEU A 93 3.32 1.60 -12.84
CA LEU A 93 3.24 2.47 -11.67
C LEU A 93 3.50 3.94 -12.05
N VAL A 94 4.62 4.21 -12.73
CA VAL A 94 4.97 5.58 -13.17
C VAL A 94 3.94 6.13 -14.15
N LYS A 95 3.41 5.30 -15.05
CA LYS A 95 2.35 5.68 -15.97
C LYS A 95 1.06 6.04 -15.22
N PHE A 96 0.67 5.23 -14.24
CA PHE A 96 -0.51 5.46 -13.41
C PHE A 96 -0.39 6.77 -12.63
N LEU A 97 0.71 6.99 -11.91
CA LEU A 97 0.91 8.17 -11.07
C LEU A 97 0.98 9.49 -11.87
N ASN A 98 1.55 9.46 -13.08
CA ASN A 98 1.50 10.59 -14.01
C ASN A 98 0.14 10.77 -14.71
N GLY A 99 -0.71 9.74 -14.68
CA GLY A 99 -2.07 9.78 -15.21
C GLY A 99 -2.95 10.74 -14.42
N LYS A 100 -4.09 11.10 -15.00
CA LYS A 100 -5.08 11.96 -14.36
C LYS A 100 -6.24 11.13 -13.80
N ASP A 101 -6.76 11.57 -12.66
CA ASP A 101 -8.02 11.09 -12.12
C ASP A 101 -9.22 11.67 -12.88
N LYS A 102 -10.44 11.34 -12.43
CA LYS A 102 -11.68 11.81 -13.05
C LYS A 102 -11.91 13.32 -12.93
N TRP A 103 -11.18 14.02 -12.07
CA TRP A 103 -11.26 15.46 -11.85
C TRP A 103 -10.11 16.22 -12.54
N GLY A 104 -9.23 15.51 -13.24
CA GLY A 104 -8.13 16.08 -14.01
C GLY A 104 -6.85 16.33 -13.21
N GLU A 105 -6.80 15.91 -11.94
CA GLU A 105 -5.62 15.97 -11.09
C GLU A 105 -4.73 14.75 -11.32
N SER A 106 -3.40 14.88 -11.18
CA SER A 106 -2.54 13.70 -11.30
C SER A 106 -2.78 12.73 -10.15
N ASN A 107 -2.76 11.43 -10.43
CA ASN A 107 -2.87 10.41 -9.39
C ASN A 107 -1.75 10.54 -8.34
N TRP A 108 -0.61 11.13 -8.70
CA TRP A 108 0.43 11.54 -7.77
C TRP A 108 -0.04 12.58 -6.73
N LYS A 109 -0.72 13.65 -7.15
CA LYS A 109 -1.27 14.65 -6.22
C LYS A 109 -2.38 14.06 -5.36
N VAL A 110 -3.21 13.18 -5.93
CA VAL A 110 -4.22 12.42 -5.18
C VAL A 110 -3.56 11.56 -4.09
N LEU A 111 -2.50 10.82 -4.41
CA LEU A 111 -1.73 10.03 -3.45
C LEU A 111 -1.24 10.87 -2.27
N ILE A 112 -0.65 12.04 -2.53
CA ILE A 112 -0.17 12.95 -1.47
C ILE A 112 -1.33 13.43 -0.60
N LYS A 113 -2.42 13.91 -1.21
CA LYS A 113 -3.61 14.36 -0.46
C LYS A 113 -4.18 13.27 0.43
N GLU A 114 -4.25 12.04 -0.08
CA GLU A 114 -4.76 10.92 0.70
C GLU A 114 -3.79 10.50 1.80
N TRP A 115 -2.47 10.61 1.59
CA TRP A 115 -1.53 10.47 2.70
C TRP A 115 -1.80 11.49 3.80
N ASP A 116 -1.84 12.78 3.48
CA ASP A 116 -2.00 13.86 4.47
C ASP A 116 -3.35 13.79 5.19
N ARG A 117 -4.44 13.45 4.48
CA ARG A 117 -5.77 13.25 5.06
C ARG A 117 -5.82 12.14 6.11
N ASN A 118 -5.00 11.12 5.92
CA ASN A 118 -5.03 9.88 6.71
C ASN A 118 -3.88 9.79 7.73
N ASN A 119 -2.87 10.67 7.64
CA ASN A 119 -1.64 10.64 8.44
C ASN A 119 -1.17 12.06 8.79
N SER A 120 -2.01 12.84 9.48
CA SER A 120 -1.76 14.27 9.78
C SER A 120 -0.52 14.54 10.66
N ASP A 121 0.05 13.52 11.29
CA ASP A 121 1.28 13.65 12.07
C ASP A 121 2.52 13.93 11.21
N VAL A 122 2.50 13.54 9.92
CA VAL A 122 3.62 13.72 8.99
C VAL A 122 3.11 14.09 7.61
N GLU A 123 3.04 15.39 7.34
CA GLU A 123 2.56 15.92 6.06
C GLU A 123 3.65 15.91 4.98
N ILE A 124 3.19 15.94 3.73
CA ILE A 124 4.01 16.08 2.53
C ILE A 124 3.56 17.34 1.81
N ASP A 125 4.50 18.18 1.38
CA ASP A 125 4.17 19.31 0.52
C ASP A 125 3.50 18.79 -0.77
N ILE A 126 2.30 19.28 -1.10
CA ILE A 126 1.54 18.89 -2.29
C ILE A 126 2.28 19.17 -3.60
N GLU A 127 3.26 20.08 -3.58
CA GLU A 127 4.13 20.36 -4.72
C GLU A 127 5.42 19.49 -4.73
N THR A 128 5.53 18.51 -3.82
CA THR A 128 6.60 17.50 -3.85
C THR A 128 6.62 16.80 -5.21
N SER A 129 7.76 16.86 -5.88
CA SER A 129 7.96 16.18 -7.17
C SER A 129 7.97 14.67 -7.00
N MET A 130 7.34 13.96 -7.93
CA MET A 130 7.34 12.50 -7.93
C MET A 130 8.75 11.94 -8.21
N PRO A 131 9.29 11.05 -7.35
CA PRO A 131 10.51 10.31 -7.64
C PRO A 131 10.36 9.43 -8.88
N ASP A 132 11.47 9.11 -9.55
CA ASP A 132 11.47 8.16 -10.65
C ASP A 132 11.44 6.71 -10.14
N TYR A 133 10.23 6.18 -9.92
CA TYR A 133 10.03 4.80 -9.45
C TYR A 133 10.43 3.70 -10.44
N ARG A 134 10.91 4.03 -11.64
CA ARG A 134 11.61 3.04 -12.48
C ARG A 134 12.90 2.56 -11.79
N ASN A 135 13.49 3.41 -10.96
CA ASN A 135 14.76 3.18 -10.27
C ASN A 135 14.60 2.71 -8.82
N LEU A 136 13.47 2.09 -8.45
CA LEU A 136 13.23 1.56 -7.12
C LEU A 136 14.39 0.66 -6.63
N LYS A 137 14.87 0.96 -5.43
CA LYS A 137 15.93 0.22 -4.72
C LYS A 137 15.42 -0.41 -3.44
#